data_AF-A0A661QMX8-F1
#
_entry.id   AF-A0A661QMX8-F1
#
_cell.length_a   1.000
_cell.length_b   1.000
_cell.length_c   1.000
_cell.angle_alpha   90.00
_cell.angle_beta   90.00
_cell.angle_gamma   90.00
#
_symmetry.space_group_name_H-M   'P 1'
#
loop_
_entity.id
_entity.type
_entity.pdbx_description
1 polymer ?
#
loop_
_entity_poly.entity_id
_entity_poly.type
_entity_poly.pdbx_seq_one_letter_code
_entity_poly.pdbx_strand_id
1 'polypeptide(L)' 'MSRPLRIEYPGTWYHVMNLGRRSESIFSDKHDYLMFIDLLIEISEMWNVNVVAYCLMTNHFLCGA' A
#
# COMPACT_ATOMS: atom_id res chain seq x y z
N MET A 1 -4.77 -9.46 -22.71
CA MET A 1 -3.30 -9.31 -22.73
C MET A 1 -2.75 -9.81 -21.40
N SER A 2 -1.71 -10.65 -21.42
CA SER A 2 -0.98 -11.02 -20.21
C SER A 2 -0.20 -9.81 -19.71
N ARG A 3 -0.24 -9.55 -18.41
CA ARG A 3 0.65 -8.57 -17.81
C ARG A 3 2.07 -9.13 -17.85
N PRO A 4 3.10 -8.30 -18.10
CA PRO A 4 4.49 -8.71 -17.97
C PRO A 4 4.77 -9.28 -16.56
N LEU A 5 5.73 -10.20 -16.47
CA LEU A 5 6.21 -10.70 -15.19
C LEU A 5 6.72 -9.53 -14.34
N ARG A 6 6.33 -9.46 -13.06
CA ARG A 6 6.97 -8.54 -12.11
C ARG A 6 8.34 -9.14 -11.78
N ILE A 7 9.38 -8.45 -12.19
CA ILE A 7 10.75 -8.86 -11.90
C ILE A 7 11.06 -8.41 -10.48
N GLU A 8 11.52 -9.36 -9.65
CA GLU A 8 11.86 -9.13 -8.26
C GLU A 8 13.37 -9.25 -8.07
N TYR A 9 13.97 -8.25 -7.45
CA TYR A 9 15.36 -8.17 -7.02
C TYR A 9 15.43 -8.07 -5.49
N PRO A 10 16.34 -8.83 -4.83
CA PRO A 10 16.58 -8.69 -3.40
C PRO A 10 17.12 -7.30 -3.04
N GLY A 11 16.61 -6.72 -1.95
CA GLY A 11 17.12 -5.47 -1.38
C GLY A 11 16.78 -4.20 -2.17
N THR A 12 15.90 -4.27 -3.17
CA THR A 12 15.40 -3.09 -3.89
C THR A 12 14.11 -2.57 -3.29
N TRP A 13 13.88 -1.28 -3.45
CA TRP A 13 12.63 -0.63 -3.08
C TRP A 13 11.58 -0.77 -4.18
N TYR A 14 10.37 -1.07 -3.78
CA TYR A 14 9.20 -1.15 -4.64
C TYR A 14 8.20 -0.06 -4.30
N HIS A 15 7.49 0.35 -5.33
CA HIS A 15 6.42 1.31 -5.22
C HIS A 15 5.09 0.57 -5.42
N VAL A 16 4.38 0.35 -4.32
CA VAL A 16 3.09 -0.34 -4.29
C VAL A 16 1.98 0.69 -4.31
N MET A 17 1.05 0.56 -5.25
CA MET A 17 -0.13 1.41 -5.36
C MET A 17 -1.38 0.54 -5.44
N ASN A 18 -2.42 0.94 -4.71
CA ASN A 18 -3.74 0.34 -4.85
C ASN A 18 -4.79 1.43 -5.03
N LEU A 19 -5.59 1.31 -6.08
CA LEU A 19 -6.64 2.26 -6.46
C LEU A 19 -8.00 1.59 -6.30
N GLY A 20 -8.91 2.29 -5.64
CA GLY A 20 -10.31 1.92 -5.53
C GLY A 20 -10.90 1.66 -6.91
N ARG A 21 -11.68 0.58 -7.02
CA ARG A 21 -12.35 0.27 -8.29
C ARG A 21 -13.24 1.46 -8.66
N ARG A 22 -13.23 1.87 -9.92
CA ARG A 22 -14.04 3.00 -10.43
C ARG A 22 -13.80 4.32 -9.68
N SER A 23 -12.62 4.50 -9.08
CA SER A 23 -12.28 5.67 -8.26
C SER A 23 -13.18 5.84 -7.03
N GLU A 24 -13.80 4.76 -6.57
CA GLU A 24 -14.61 4.75 -5.35
C GLU A 24 -13.75 5.08 -4.12
N SER A 25 -14.42 5.63 -3.11
CA SER A 25 -13.81 5.91 -1.81
C SER A 25 -13.43 4.59 -1.15
N ILE A 26 -12.15 4.41 -0.84
CA ILE A 26 -11.65 3.27 -0.06
C ILE A 26 -11.50 3.63 1.43
N PHE A 27 -11.41 4.92 1.74
CA PHE A 27 -11.49 5.45 3.10
C PHE A 27 -12.70 6.36 3.18
N SER A 28 -13.66 6.05 4.04
CA SER A 28 -14.92 6.80 4.18
C SER A 28 -14.84 7.85 5.27
N ASP A 29 -14.10 7.56 6.34
CA ASP A 29 -13.88 8.49 7.44
C ASP A 29 -12.44 8.40 8.00
N LYS A 30 -12.16 9.24 9.00
CA LYS A 30 -10.83 9.29 9.66
C LYS A 30 -10.44 7.97 10.33
N HIS A 31 -11.41 7.18 10.81
CA HIS A 31 -11.15 5.92 11.48
C HIS A 31 -10.55 4.90 10.51
N ASP A 32 -11.03 4.87 9.26
CA ASP A 32 -10.48 3.98 8.23
C ASP A 32 -8.99 4.25 7.96
N TYR A 33 -8.58 5.52 7.94
CA TYR A 33 -7.17 5.88 7.77
C TYR A 33 -6.31 5.40 8.94
N LEU A 34 -6.79 5.53 10.18
CA LEU A 34 -6.07 5.09 11.37
C LEU A 34 -5.94 3.57 11.39
N MET A 35 -7.05 2.84 11.15
CA MET A 35 -7.02 1.39 11.06
C MET A 35 -6.07 0.88 9.97
N PHE A 36 -6.00 1.57 8.82
CA PHE A 36 -5.07 1.20 7.77
C PHE A 36 -3.61 1.40 8.17
N ILE A 37 -3.29 2.47 8.90
CA ILE A 37 -1.94 2.71 9.42
C ILE A 37 -1.56 1.63 10.43
N ASP A 38 -2.45 1.30 11.37
CA ASP A 38 -2.22 0.24 12.36
C ASP A 38 -1.97 -1.12 11.68
N LEU A 39 -2.78 -1.45 10.67
CA LEU A 39 -2.59 -2.66 9.87
C LEU A 39 -1.28 -2.64 9.08
N LEU A 40 -0.90 -1.49 8.51
CA LEU A 40 0.36 -1.35 7.78
C LEU A 40 1.56 -1.61 8.70
N ILE A 41 1.50 -1.11 9.94
CA ILE A 41 2.53 -1.34 10.97
C ILE A 41 2.58 -2.84 11.31
N GLU A 42 1.46 -3.45 11.67
CA GLU A 42 1.38 -4.87 12.04
C GLU A 42 1.95 -5.78 10.94
N ILE A 43 1.56 -5.54 9.68
CA ILE A 43 2.04 -6.31 8.53
C ILE A 43 3.53 -6.04 8.29
N SER A 44 3.98 -4.79 8.41
CA SER A 44 5.41 -4.46 8.20
C SER A 44 6.31 -5.21 9.19
N GLU A 45 5.86 -5.34 10.45
CA GLU A 45 6.58 -6.09 11.48
C GLU A 45 6.49 -7.61 11.25
N MET A 46 5.30 -8.12 10.93
CA MET A 46 5.07 -9.54 10.68
C MET A 46 5.90 -10.10 9.52
N TRP A 47 6.04 -9.31 8.45
CA TRP A 47 6.74 -9.71 7.23
C TRP A 47 8.14 -9.11 7.10
N ASN A 48 8.61 -8.38 8.11
CA ASN A 48 9.90 -7.69 8.14
C ASN A 48 10.12 -6.82 6.87
N VAL A 49 9.07 -6.07 6.50
CA VAL A 49 9.05 -5.16 5.36
C VAL A 49 9.40 -3.77 5.84
N ASN A 50 10.40 -3.14 5.22
CA ASN A 50 10.77 -1.76 5.55
C ASN A 50 9.88 -0.79 4.77
N VAL A 51 9.09 0.04 5.43
CA VAL A 51 8.29 1.09 4.77
C VAL A 51 9.03 2.42 4.87
N VAL A 52 9.43 2.98 3.73
CA VAL A 52 10.17 4.26 3.68
C VAL A 52 9.23 5.45 3.60
N ALA A 53 8.11 5.27 2.90
CA ALA A 53 7.10 6.31 2.70
C ALA A 53 5.73 5.70 2.43
N TYR A 54 4.67 6.37 2.84
CA TYR A 54 3.30 6.04 2.44
C TYR A 54 2.47 7.31 2.22
N CYS A 55 1.43 7.20 1.40
CA CYS A 55 0.44 8.25 1.18
C CYS A 55 -0.95 7.62 1.13
N LEU A 56 -1.89 8.18 1.90
CA LEU A 56 -3.27 7.73 1.96
C LEU A 56 -4.17 8.82 1.35
N MET A 57 -4.86 8.49 0.26
CA MET A 57 -5.84 9.33 -0.40
C MET A 57 -7.19 8.64 -0.38
N THR A 58 -8.27 9.41 -0.44
CA THR A 58 -9.65 8.90 -0.30
C THR A 58 -9.97 7.69 -1.19
N ASN A 59 -9.38 7.62 -2.39
CA ASN A 59 -9.62 6.56 -3.36
C ASN A 59 -8.38 5.70 -3.68
N HIS A 60 -7.21 5.95 -3.10
CA HIS A 60 -6.04 5.11 -3.30
C HIS A 60 -5.01 5.24 -2.17
N PHE A 61 -4.18 4.22 -2.03
CA PHE A 61 -2.99 4.32 -1.20
C PHE A 61 -1.74 4.01 -1.99
N LEU A 62 -0.64 4.53 -1.48
CA LEU A 62 0.69 4.34 -2.00
C LEU A 62 1.64 3.98 -0.86
N CYS A 63 2.52 3.01 -1.08
CA CYS A 63 3.55 2.60 -0.14
C CYS A 63 4.88 2.33 -0.88
N GLY A 64 5.97 2.93 -0.40
CA GLY A 64 7.33 2.64 -0.82
C GLY A 64 7.97 1.67 0.17
N ALA A 65 8.17 0.42 -0.24
CA ALA A 65 8.64 -0.66 0.60
C ALA A 65 9.52 -1.66 -0.14
#